data_AF-A0A4Q7MUP2-F1
#
_entry.id   AF-A0A4Q7MUP2-F1
#
_cell.length_a   1.000
_cell.length_b   1.000
_cell.length_c   1.000
_cell.angle_alpha   90.00
_cell.angle_beta   90.00
_cell.angle_gamma   90.00
#
_symmetry.space_group_name_H-M   'P 1'
#
loop_
_entity.id
_entity.type
_entity.pdbx_description
1 polymer ?
#
loop_
_entity_poly.entity_id
_entity_poly.type
_entity_poly.pdbx_seq_one_letter_code
_entity_poly.pdbx_strand_id
1 'polypeptide(L)'
;MKKSIFGCLLLLLLVSSGVFAQEKYQKPVLEQKGSWSLIMVPDLQNYVKWQRNQPLIDLMMAWIVDNIDTLNIKFVVQVGDLVENDGKITNDYDGDITSKGQWDYVAKAFSKLDGKVPYIAATGNHDYSIDRLGNRTSLYSQFFFTEKNFLNQKYLVQNTRNEQGQPTLENSAYELKGLNGKDYLFITAEYAPRDTVLTWVKNVAALPQYKNHKVILATHEFLNAKDQRTTGKPQWIWWEPYNVDNMIQKGPRIPLPNANNGQQIWEKTVQPSSNIEMVLCGHISGEGYRKDKNAAGKNVHQILFDAQSMGGGHREGNGGDGWLRIIEFFPDGKTVKVKTFSPLFGISPTSRPNAWKKDNRNEYSFTLD
;
A
#
# COMPACT_ATOMS: atom_id res chain seq x y z
N MET A 1 -67.14 -57.75 28.84
CA MET A 1 -66.87 -56.67 27.87
C MET A 1 -66.31 -55.45 28.62
N LYS A 2 -64.98 -55.33 28.72
CA LYS A 2 -64.29 -54.18 29.31
C LYS A 2 -63.85 -53.26 28.17
N LYS A 3 -64.27 -51.99 28.20
CA LYS A 3 -63.96 -50.98 27.16
C LYS A 3 -62.61 -50.31 27.43
N SER A 4 -61.96 -50.01 26.32
CA SER A 4 -60.57 -49.62 26.12
C SER A 4 -60.24 -48.20 26.60
N ILE A 5 -58.98 -48.08 27.04
CA ILE A 5 -58.11 -46.91 27.15
C ILE A 5 -58.04 -46.18 25.80
N PHE A 6 -57.99 -44.84 25.82
CA PHE A 6 -57.00 -44.03 25.09
C PHE A 6 -57.05 -42.57 25.57
N GLY A 7 -56.00 -42.15 26.28
CA GLY A 7 -55.72 -40.75 26.59
C GLY A 7 -54.82 -40.17 25.51
N CYS A 8 -55.23 -39.03 24.93
CA CYS A 8 -54.38 -38.23 24.04
C CYS A 8 -53.59 -37.23 24.88
N LEU A 9 -52.31 -37.51 25.12
CA LEU A 9 -51.31 -36.52 25.52
C LEU A 9 -50.84 -35.80 24.23
N LEU A 10 -51.24 -34.54 24.03
CA LEU A 10 -50.59 -33.67 23.05
C LEU A 10 -49.37 -33.03 23.72
N LEU A 11 -48.16 -33.50 23.36
CA LEU A 11 -46.91 -32.78 23.61
C LEU A 11 -46.85 -31.55 22.70
N LEU A 12 -46.93 -30.35 23.27
CA LEU A 12 -46.53 -29.11 22.63
C LEU A 12 -44.99 -29.06 22.56
N LEU A 13 -44.43 -29.49 21.43
CA LEU A 13 -43.06 -29.18 21.05
C LEU A 13 -43.01 -27.71 20.62
N LEU A 14 -42.65 -26.83 21.55
CA LEU A 14 -42.18 -25.48 21.26
C LEU A 14 -40.85 -25.60 20.51
N VAL A 15 -40.91 -25.62 19.18
CA VAL A 15 -39.75 -25.40 18.32
C VAL A 15 -39.34 -23.94 18.52
N SER A 16 -38.34 -23.70 19.37
CA SER A 16 -37.61 -22.44 19.40
C SER A 16 -36.89 -22.30 18.06
N SER A 17 -37.57 -21.64 17.12
CA SER A 17 -36.91 -21.08 15.94
C SER A 17 -35.98 -20.00 16.45
N GLY A 18 -34.72 -20.39 16.71
CA GLY A 18 -33.63 -19.46 16.90
C GLY A 18 -33.51 -18.64 15.62
N VAL A 19 -34.14 -17.47 15.61
CA VAL A 19 -33.87 -16.43 14.62
C VAL A 19 -32.42 -16.05 14.84
N PHE A 20 -31.52 -16.59 14.02
CA PHE A 20 -30.18 -16.03 13.87
C PHE A 20 -30.36 -14.61 13.36
N ALA A 21 -30.44 -13.65 14.27
CA ALA A 21 -30.38 -12.25 13.92
C ALA A 21 -29.06 -12.05 13.19
N GLN A 22 -29.12 -11.80 11.88
CA GLN A 22 -27.96 -11.47 11.09
C GLN A 22 -27.32 -10.23 11.73
N GLU A 23 -26.14 -10.38 12.34
CA GLU A 23 -25.46 -9.25 12.98
C GLU A 23 -25.36 -8.11 11.97
N LYS A 24 -25.98 -6.98 12.33
CA LYS A 24 -26.02 -5.79 11.48
C LYS A 24 -24.57 -5.37 11.23
N TYR A 25 -24.20 -5.25 9.95
CA TYR A 25 -22.85 -4.83 9.56
C TYR A 25 -22.49 -3.52 10.26
N GLN A 26 -21.40 -3.55 11.01
CA GLN A 26 -20.79 -2.36 11.59
C GLN A 26 -19.57 -2.00 10.73
N LYS A 27 -19.57 -0.78 10.19
CA LYS A 27 -18.40 -0.23 9.52
C LYS A 27 -17.22 -0.19 10.50
N PRO A 28 -15.99 -0.42 10.04
CA PRO A 28 -14.80 -0.18 10.83
C PRO A 28 -14.79 1.25 11.38
N VAL A 29 -14.45 1.37 12.66
CA VAL A 29 -14.33 2.63 13.38
C VAL A 29 -12.95 2.75 14.02
N LEU A 30 -12.55 3.99 14.27
CA LEU A 30 -11.36 4.30 15.06
C LEU A 30 -11.48 3.70 16.47
N GLU A 31 -10.35 3.26 17.01
CA GLU A 31 -10.26 2.76 18.39
C GLU A 31 -10.37 3.91 19.39
N GLN A 32 -9.79 5.06 19.05
CA GLN A 32 -9.82 6.24 19.90
C GLN A 32 -10.55 7.41 19.24
N LYS A 33 -11.47 8.02 19.99
CA LYS A 33 -12.21 9.21 19.52
C LYS A 33 -11.24 10.38 19.32
N GLY A 34 -11.35 11.05 18.17
CA GLY A 34 -10.45 12.14 17.80
C GLY A 34 -9.16 11.69 17.12
N SER A 35 -8.95 10.39 16.91
CA SER A 35 -7.89 9.91 16.03
C SER A 35 -8.14 10.31 14.56
N TRP A 36 -7.10 10.23 13.75
CA TRP A 36 -7.20 10.23 12.29
C TRP A 36 -6.45 9.02 11.72
N SER A 37 -6.72 8.62 10.47
CA SER A 37 -6.02 7.48 9.87
C SER A 37 -5.37 7.77 8.52
N LEU A 38 -4.27 7.07 8.30
CA LEU A 38 -3.64 6.82 7.01
C LEU A 38 -4.01 5.41 6.54
N ILE A 39 -4.44 5.26 5.28
CA ILE A 39 -4.59 3.93 4.68
C ILE A 39 -3.37 3.61 3.84
N MET A 40 -2.75 2.46 4.09
CA MET A 40 -1.66 1.92 3.29
C MET A 40 -2.20 0.81 2.39
N VAL A 41 -2.11 1.06 1.08
CA VAL A 41 -2.47 0.16 -0.02
C VAL A 41 -1.19 -0.60 -0.42
N PRO A 42 -1.22 -1.96 -0.45
CA PRO A 42 -0.04 -2.75 -0.79
C PRO A 42 0.19 -2.77 -2.31
N ASP A 43 1.15 -3.60 -2.71
CA ASP A 43 1.50 -3.94 -4.09
C ASP A 43 0.28 -4.49 -4.86
N LEU A 44 0.02 -3.93 -6.04
CA LEU A 44 -1.21 -4.16 -6.81
C LEU A 44 -1.02 -5.01 -8.07
N GLN A 45 0.22 -5.31 -8.44
CA GLN A 45 0.58 -5.94 -9.72
C GLN A 45 -0.18 -7.24 -10.00
N ASN A 46 -0.40 -8.08 -8.97
CA ASN A 46 -1.14 -9.33 -9.12
C ASN A 46 -2.67 -9.14 -9.22
N TYR A 47 -3.20 -8.01 -8.79
CA TYR A 47 -4.61 -7.68 -9.01
C TYR A 47 -4.84 -7.16 -10.42
N VAL A 48 -3.93 -6.32 -10.93
CA VAL A 48 -4.18 -5.56 -12.16
C VAL A 48 -3.86 -6.35 -13.43
N LYS A 49 -2.93 -7.30 -13.38
CA LYS A 49 -2.52 -8.11 -14.54
C LYS A 49 -3.58 -9.14 -14.97
N TRP A 50 -4.58 -9.40 -14.13
CA TRP A 50 -5.66 -10.36 -14.38
C TRP A 50 -7.02 -9.65 -14.41
N GLN A 51 -7.76 -9.75 -15.53
CA GLN A 51 -9.10 -9.16 -15.68
C GLN A 51 -10.05 -9.58 -14.54
N ARG A 52 -9.96 -10.85 -14.13
CA ARG A 52 -10.77 -11.41 -13.04
C ARG A 52 -10.50 -10.79 -11.67
N ASN A 53 -9.30 -10.27 -11.43
CA ASN A 53 -8.87 -9.75 -10.13
C ASN A 53 -9.03 -8.23 -10.04
N GLN A 54 -8.97 -7.53 -11.17
CA GLN A 54 -9.10 -6.09 -11.30
C GLN A 54 -10.24 -5.45 -10.45
N PRO A 55 -11.48 -6.01 -10.41
CA PRO A 55 -12.56 -5.47 -9.57
C PRO A 55 -12.26 -5.41 -8.06
N LEU A 56 -11.28 -6.16 -7.56
CA LEU A 56 -10.85 -6.10 -6.16
C LEU A 56 -10.17 -4.77 -5.83
N ILE A 57 -9.45 -4.18 -6.78
CA ILE A 57 -8.87 -2.84 -6.60
C ILE A 57 -10.02 -1.82 -6.48
N ASP A 58 -11.06 -1.95 -7.30
CA ASP A 58 -12.25 -1.09 -7.18
C ASP A 58 -12.92 -1.24 -5.83
N LEU A 59 -13.04 -2.48 -5.33
CA LEU A 59 -13.59 -2.76 -4.00
C LEU A 59 -12.73 -2.11 -2.89
N MET A 60 -11.40 -2.20 -2.98
CA MET A 60 -10.50 -1.56 -2.02
C MET A 60 -10.68 -0.04 -2.01
N MET A 61 -10.68 0.61 -3.19
CA MET A 61 -10.82 2.07 -3.29
C MET A 61 -12.23 2.54 -2.89
N ALA A 62 -13.28 1.81 -3.27
CA ALA A 62 -14.65 2.10 -2.86
C ALA A 62 -14.81 1.95 -1.35
N TRP A 63 -14.21 0.92 -0.75
CA TRP A 63 -14.21 0.76 0.71
C TRP A 63 -13.49 1.91 1.40
N ILE A 64 -12.36 2.40 0.87
CA ILE A 64 -11.70 3.59 1.42
C ILE A 64 -12.69 4.77 1.43
N VAL A 65 -13.33 5.05 0.29
CA VAL A 65 -14.33 6.13 0.16
C VAL A 65 -15.46 5.97 1.18
N ASP A 66 -16.03 4.77 1.30
CA ASP A 66 -17.15 4.49 2.18
C ASP A 66 -16.81 4.62 3.67
N ASN A 67 -15.53 4.61 4.03
CA ASN A 67 -15.05 4.67 5.41
C ASN A 67 -14.24 5.94 5.72
N ILE A 68 -14.21 6.94 4.82
CA ILE A 68 -13.53 8.22 5.06
C ILE A 68 -14.00 8.83 6.39
N ASP A 69 -15.30 8.90 6.63
CA ASP A 69 -15.84 9.54 7.84
C ASP A 69 -15.67 8.66 9.09
N THR A 70 -15.93 7.36 9.00
CA THR A 70 -15.90 6.46 10.16
C THR A 70 -14.47 6.18 10.66
N LEU A 71 -13.49 6.20 9.76
CA LEU A 71 -12.07 6.07 10.07
C LEU A 71 -11.34 7.42 10.10
N ASN A 72 -12.03 8.54 9.84
CA ASN A 72 -11.42 9.88 9.72
C ASN A 72 -10.16 9.83 8.83
N ILE A 73 -10.29 9.23 7.64
CA ILE A 73 -9.16 9.02 6.72
C ILE A 73 -8.71 10.38 6.19
N LYS A 74 -7.42 10.71 6.41
CA LYS A 74 -6.83 11.97 5.96
C LYS A 74 -5.92 11.81 4.76
N PHE A 75 -5.39 10.62 4.55
CA PHE A 75 -4.40 10.37 3.52
C PHE A 75 -4.40 8.89 3.13
N VAL A 76 -4.03 8.60 1.89
CA VAL A 76 -3.80 7.24 1.38
C VAL A 76 -2.39 7.15 0.82
N VAL A 77 -1.67 6.07 1.11
CA VAL A 77 -0.35 5.79 0.54
C VAL A 77 -0.35 4.45 -0.17
N GLN A 78 0.18 4.41 -1.38
CA GLN A 78 0.45 3.18 -2.13
C GLN A 78 1.97 3.01 -2.26
N VAL A 79 2.48 1.79 -2.00
CA VAL A 79 3.92 1.53 -1.81
C VAL A 79 4.66 0.96 -3.02
N GLY A 80 4.13 1.11 -4.23
CA GLY A 80 4.73 0.66 -5.49
C GLY A 80 4.15 -0.63 -6.05
N ASP A 81 4.61 -1.02 -7.24
CA ASP A 81 4.09 -2.12 -8.05
C ASP A 81 2.58 -1.93 -8.33
N LEU A 82 2.28 -0.77 -8.92
CA LEU A 82 0.93 -0.44 -9.40
C LEU A 82 0.53 -1.32 -10.59
N VAL A 83 1.51 -1.70 -11.41
CA VAL A 83 1.37 -2.63 -12.54
C VAL A 83 2.33 -3.81 -12.44
N GLU A 84 2.10 -4.86 -13.21
CA GLU A 84 3.04 -6.00 -13.36
C GLU A 84 4.08 -5.74 -14.44
N ASN A 85 3.72 -5.00 -15.48
CA ASN A 85 4.65 -4.66 -16.54
C ASN A 85 4.43 -3.22 -16.98
N ASP A 86 5.52 -2.46 -17.09
CA ASP A 86 5.56 -1.14 -17.72
C ASP A 86 6.18 -1.22 -19.12
N GLY A 87 5.56 -0.57 -20.11
CA GLY A 87 6.10 -0.46 -21.48
C GLY A 87 6.16 -1.75 -22.31
N LYS A 88 5.82 -2.91 -21.72
CA LYS A 88 5.82 -4.20 -22.41
C LYS A 88 4.67 -4.28 -23.43
N ILE A 89 5.02 -4.40 -24.71
CA ILE A 89 4.06 -4.41 -25.83
C ILE A 89 3.30 -5.74 -25.92
N THR A 90 4.00 -6.88 -25.80
CA THR A 90 3.38 -8.21 -25.88
C THR A 90 2.74 -8.60 -24.56
N ASN A 91 1.55 -9.19 -24.64
CA ASN A 91 0.80 -9.66 -23.49
C ASN A 91 0.97 -11.18 -23.33
N ASP A 92 2.15 -11.57 -22.86
CA ASP A 92 2.58 -12.96 -22.74
C ASP A 92 3.28 -13.21 -21.39
N TYR A 93 3.46 -14.48 -21.00
CA TYR A 93 3.96 -15.00 -19.70
C TYR A 93 3.06 -14.93 -18.46
N ASP A 94 2.53 -13.77 -18.12
CA ASP A 94 1.93 -13.55 -16.78
C ASP A 94 0.91 -12.41 -16.80
N GLY A 95 -0.37 -12.77 -16.69
CA GLY A 95 -1.50 -11.86 -16.86
C GLY A 95 -2.22 -12.04 -18.21
N ASP A 96 -3.46 -11.56 -18.27
CA ASP A 96 -4.30 -11.47 -19.47
C ASP A 96 -4.57 -10.01 -19.88
N ILE A 97 -3.97 -9.04 -19.19
CA ILE A 97 -4.09 -7.60 -19.47
C ILE A 97 -2.77 -7.00 -19.98
N THR A 98 -2.83 -6.29 -21.10
CA THR A 98 -1.70 -5.53 -21.67
C THR A 98 -1.12 -4.50 -20.68
N SER A 99 0.16 -4.16 -20.78
CA SER A 99 0.81 -3.16 -19.91
C SER A 99 0.03 -1.83 -19.84
N LYS A 100 -0.39 -1.27 -20.99
CA LYS A 100 -1.22 -0.06 -21.02
C LYS A 100 -2.57 -0.27 -20.33
N GLY A 101 -3.23 -1.41 -20.57
CA GLY A 101 -4.50 -1.75 -19.93
C GLY A 101 -4.38 -1.86 -18.40
N GLN A 102 -3.24 -2.32 -17.89
CA GLN A 102 -2.97 -2.35 -16.46
C GLN A 102 -2.91 -0.93 -15.89
N TRP A 103 -2.12 -0.05 -16.53
CA TRP A 103 -2.04 1.37 -16.15
C TRP A 103 -3.38 2.10 -16.24
N ASP A 104 -4.14 1.90 -17.31
CA ASP A 104 -5.49 2.47 -17.48
C ASP A 104 -6.39 2.03 -16.32
N TYR A 105 -6.35 0.75 -15.95
CA TYR A 105 -7.21 0.21 -14.89
C TYR A 105 -6.83 0.73 -13.52
N VAL A 106 -5.55 0.67 -13.13
CA VAL A 106 -5.12 1.14 -11.81
C VAL A 106 -5.41 2.64 -11.65
N ALA A 107 -5.16 3.45 -12.68
CA ALA A 107 -5.49 4.87 -12.65
C ALA A 107 -7.00 5.13 -12.54
N LYS A 108 -7.83 4.34 -13.24
CA LYS A 108 -9.29 4.41 -13.12
C LYS A 108 -9.76 4.00 -11.72
N ALA A 109 -9.16 2.99 -11.12
CA ALA A 109 -9.53 2.56 -9.77
C ALA A 109 -9.22 3.65 -8.75
N PHE A 110 -8.01 4.24 -8.82
CA PHE A 110 -7.59 5.36 -7.95
C PHE A 110 -8.44 6.61 -8.13
N SER A 111 -9.00 6.86 -9.33
CA SER A 111 -9.88 8.02 -9.56
C SER A 111 -11.13 8.07 -8.66
N LYS A 112 -11.48 6.97 -8.00
CA LYS A 112 -12.55 6.95 -6.98
C LYS A 112 -12.24 7.81 -5.77
N LEU A 113 -10.96 8.02 -5.47
CA LEU A 113 -10.43 8.85 -4.39
C LEU A 113 -10.39 10.34 -4.77
N ASP A 114 -10.42 10.66 -6.07
CA ASP A 114 -10.29 12.02 -6.57
C ASP A 114 -11.35 12.94 -5.97
N GLY A 115 -10.88 14.05 -5.39
CA GLY A 115 -11.72 15.03 -4.72
C GLY A 115 -12.33 14.60 -3.38
N LYS A 116 -11.99 13.40 -2.88
CA LYS A 116 -12.51 12.87 -1.61
C LYS A 116 -11.42 12.70 -0.56
N VAL A 117 -10.26 12.18 -0.95
CA VAL A 117 -9.08 12.03 -0.06
C VAL A 117 -7.80 12.18 -0.90
N PRO A 118 -6.78 12.91 -0.41
CA PRO A 118 -5.49 12.93 -1.08
C PRO A 118 -4.77 11.58 -0.95
N TYR A 119 -3.98 11.27 -1.95
CA TYR A 119 -3.16 10.06 -1.98
C TYR A 119 -1.80 10.31 -2.62
N ILE A 120 -0.82 9.51 -2.21
CA ILE A 120 0.51 9.45 -2.82
C ILE A 120 0.80 7.99 -3.21
N ALA A 121 1.45 7.78 -4.35
CA ALA A 121 1.86 6.46 -4.80
C ALA A 121 3.36 6.47 -5.09
N ALA A 122 4.10 5.55 -4.47
CA ALA A 122 5.45 5.22 -4.89
C ALA A 122 5.40 4.36 -6.16
N THR A 123 6.53 4.25 -6.86
CA THR A 123 6.72 3.24 -7.89
C THR A 123 7.46 2.04 -7.33
N GLY A 124 7.10 0.85 -7.78
CA GLY A 124 7.84 -0.39 -7.58
C GLY A 124 8.67 -0.78 -8.79
N ASN A 125 9.35 -1.92 -8.71
CA ASN A 125 10.18 -2.40 -9.81
C ASN A 125 9.36 -2.75 -11.05
N HIS A 126 8.14 -3.26 -10.89
CA HIS A 126 7.28 -3.60 -12.02
C HIS A 126 6.72 -2.36 -12.76
N ASP A 127 6.78 -1.18 -12.13
CA ASP A 127 6.37 0.10 -12.72
C ASP A 127 7.44 0.70 -13.65
N TYR A 128 8.57 0.00 -13.87
CA TYR A 128 9.64 0.42 -14.76
C TYR A 128 9.91 -0.60 -15.88
N SER A 129 10.13 -0.06 -17.09
CA SER A 129 10.98 -0.67 -18.11
C SER A 129 12.42 -0.23 -17.92
N ILE A 130 13.37 -1.15 -18.06
CA ILE A 130 14.81 -0.83 -18.05
C ILE A 130 15.42 -0.98 -19.44
N ASP A 131 16.66 -0.53 -19.65
CA ASP A 131 17.49 -0.90 -20.81
C ASP A 131 18.62 -1.90 -20.44
N ARG A 132 19.45 -2.30 -21.42
CA ARG A 132 20.61 -3.18 -21.17
C ARG A 132 21.66 -2.59 -20.23
N LEU A 133 21.64 -1.27 -20.01
CA LEU A 133 22.50 -0.56 -19.07
C LEU A 133 21.84 -0.38 -17.69
N GLY A 134 20.58 -0.81 -17.55
CA GLY A 134 19.78 -0.66 -16.34
C GLY A 134 19.11 0.72 -16.21
N ASN A 135 19.19 1.59 -17.21
CA ASN A 135 18.52 2.90 -17.17
C ASN A 135 17.01 2.69 -17.19
N ARG A 136 16.29 3.40 -16.32
CA ARG A 136 14.85 3.19 -16.12
C ARG A 136 14.00 4.20 -16.86
N THR A 137 12.84 3.73 -17.31
CA THR A 137 11.73 4.51 -17.85
C THR A 137 10.43 4.02 -17.24
N SER A 138 9.46 4.90 -17.07
CA SER A 138 8.13 4.55 -16.53
C SER A 138 7.05 5.35 -17.22
N LEU A 139 5.90 4.74 -17.45
CA LEU A 139 4.69 5.42 -17.90
C LEU A 139 3.92 6.11 -16.76
N TYR A 140 4.36 5.94 -15.50
CA TYR A 140 3.67 6.44 -14.30
C TYR A 140 3.11 7.87 -14.45
N SER A 141 3.92 8.82 -14.91
CA SER A 141 3.53 10.24 -15.04
C SER A 141 2.42 10.50 -16.08
N GLN A 142 2.13 9.55 -16.97
CA GLN A 142 0.99 9.62 -17.90
C GLN A 142 -0.33 9.29 -17.20
N PHE A 143 -0.28 8.52 -16.12
CA PHE A 143 -1.44 7.96 -15.43
C PHE A 143 -1.69 8.59 -14.07
N PHE A 144 -0.64 9.02 -13.38
CA PHE A 144 -0.67 9.67 -12.09
C PHE A 144 -0.08 11.07 -12.21
N PHE A 145 -0.96 12.06 -12.31
CA PHE A 145 -0.62 13.48 -12.41
C PHE A 145 -1.57 14.30 -11.54
N THR A 146 -1.12 15.48 -11.13
CA THR A 146 -1.78 16.30 -10.09
C THR A 146 -3.20 16.73 -10.43
N GLU A 147 -3.49 16.94 -11.71
CA GLU A 147 -4.72 17.52 -12.22
C GLU A 147 -5.92 16.57 -12.10
N LYS A 148 -5.68 15.26 -11.86
CA LYS A 148 -6.76 14.30 -11.59
C LYS A 148 -7.44 14.53 -10.24
N ASN A 149 -6.66 14.91 -9.23
CA ASN A 149 -7.14 15.06 -7.87
C ASN A 149 -6.74 16.43 -7.31
N PHE A 150 -7.69 17.36 -7.24
CA PHE A 150 -7.42 18.70 -6.71
C PHE A 150 -6.91 18.67 -5.26
N LEU A 151 -7.23 17.63 -4.47
CA LEU A 151 -6.66 17.45 -3.14
C LEU A 151 -5.17 17.10 -3.22
N ASN A 152 -4.76 16.28 -4.19
CA ASN A 152 -3.34 16.00 -4.40
C ASN A 152 -2.60 17.29 -4.77
N GLN A 153 -3.14 18.06 -5.73
CA GLN A 153 -2.57 19.34 -6.12
C GLN A 153 -2.47 20.32 -4.95
N LYS A 154 -3.49 20.36 -4.09
CA LYS A 154 -3.52 21.23 -2.91
C LYS A 154 -2.41 20.92 -1.90
N TYR A 155 -2.09 19.64 -1.71
CA TYR A 155 -1.17 19.20 -0.66
C TYR A 155 0.26 18.93 -1.17
N LEU A 156 0.48 18.81 -2.49
CA LEU A 156 1.81 18.69 -3.07
C LEU A 156 2.63 19.95 -2.80
N VAL A 157 3.80 19.80 -2.18
CA VAL A 157 4.70 20.91 -1.82
C VAL A 157 6.09 20.80 -2.43
N GLN A 158 6.55 19.60 -2.77
CA GLN A 158 7.85 19.38 -3.40
C GLN A 158 7.78 18.19 -4.37
N ASN A 159 8.62 18.21 -5.40
CA ASN A 159 8.91 17.06 -6.24
C ASN A 159 10.31 17.16 -6.83
N THR A 160 10.82 16.07 -7.39
CA THR A 160 12.08 16.07 -8.15
C THR A 160 11.91 15.33 -9.48
N ARG A 161 13.02 15.06 -10.16
CA ARG A 161 13.08 14.48 -11.50
C ARG A 161 13.31 12.97 -11.47
N ASN A 162 12.66 12.25 -12.38
CA ASN A 162 12.93 10.83 -12.62
C ASN A 162 14.28 10.63 -13.36
N GLU A 163 14.57 9.39 -13.76
CA GLU A 163 15.83 9.05 -14.44
C GLU A 163 15.98 9.67 -15.81
N GLN A 164 14.86 9.94 -16.48
CA GLN A 164 14.82 10.66 -17.76
C GLN A 164 14.90 12.19 -17.59
N GLY A 165 15.12 12.67 -16.37
CA GLY A 165 15.22 14.10 -16.07
C GLY A 165 13.88 14.83 -16.10
N GLN A 166 12.73 14.14 -16.13
CA GLN A 166 11.41 14.76 -16.15
C GLN A 166 10.87 14.97 -14.73
N PRO A 167 10.24 16.12 -14.41
CA PRO A 167 9.52 16.28 -13.15
C PRO A 167 8.46 15.19 -12.99
N THR A 168 8.37 14.60 -11.80
CA THR A 168 7.52 13.43 -11.59
C THR A 168 6.90 13.41 -10.20
N LEU A 169 5.77 12.70 -10.06
CA LEU A 169 5.18 12.34 -8.77
C LEU A 169 5.75 11.03 -8.18
N GLU A 170 6.57 10.27 -8.93
CA GLU A 170 7.32 9.10 -8.41
C GLU A 170 8.12 9.49 -7.16
N ASN A 171 8.61 10.73 -7.15
CA ASN A 171 9.41 11.34 -6.09
C ASN A 171 8.77 12.68 -5.70
N SER A 172 7.86 12.66 -4.73
CA SER A 172 7.07 13.84 -4.34
C SER A 172 6.85 13.94 -2.83
N ALA A 173 6.55 15.14 -2.34
CA ALA A 173 6.26 15.40 -0.93
C ALA A 173 4.96 16.18 -0.75
N TYR A 174 4.15 15.73 0.20
CA TYR A 174 2.82 16.26 0.50
C TYR A 174 2.76 16.73 1.95
N GLU A 175 2.29 17.96 2.19
CA GLU A 175 2.25 18.57 3.52
C GLU A 175 0.81 18.65 4.04
N LEU A 176 0.53 17.97 5.15
CA LEU A 176 -0.75 18.07 5.86
C LEU A 176 -0.53 18.66 7.25
N LYS A 177 -1.23 19.75 7.58
CA LYS A 177 -1.05 20.48 8.84
C LYS A 177 -2.19 20.26 9.83
N GLY A 178 -1.88 20.41 11.11
CA GLY A 178 -2.87 20.45 12.19
C GLY A 178 -3.57 19.12 12.49
N LEU A 179 -3.02 17.99 12.05
CA LEU A 179 -3.57 16.66 12.35
C LEU A 179 -3.26 16.30 13.81
N ASN A 180 -4.26 16.45 14.69
CA ASN A 180 -4.09 16.36 16.15
C ASN A 180 -2.97 17.26 16.69
N GLY A 181 -2.91 18.49 16.14
CA GLY A 181 -1.89 19.49 16.52
C GLY A 181 -0.48 19.18 16.02
N LYS A 182 -0.32 18.25 15.08
CA LYS A 182 0.95 17.91 14.43
C LYS A 182 0.88 18.16 12.93
N ASP A 183 2.01 18.59 12.37
CA ASP A 183 2.20 18.72 10.94
C ASP A 183 2.97 17.51 10.41
N TYR A 184 2.56 17.03 9.23
CA TYR A 184 3.11 15.85 8.59
C TYR A 184 3.63 16.18 7.20
N LEU A 185 4.74 15.54 6.84
CA LEU A 185 5.27 15.55 5.49
C LEU A 185 5.36 14.10 5.00
N PHE A 186 4.54 13.75 4.02
CA PHE A 186 4.54 12.44 3.39
C PHE A 186 5.42 12.51 2.14
N ILE A 187 6.48 11.70 2.07
CA ILE A 187 7.41 11.70 0.96
C ILE A 187 7.39 10.34 0.28
N THR A 188 7.23 10.28 -1.04
CA THR A 188 7.57 9.09 -1.83
C THR A 188 8.95 9.20 -2.43
N ALA A 189 9.65 8.07 -2.45
CA ALA A 189 10.82 7.86 -3.26
C ALA A 189 10.56 6.66 -4.18
N GLU A 190 11.08 6.74 -5.41
CA GLU A 190 11.02 5.71 -6.44
C GLU A 190 11.55 4.34 -5.97
N TYR A 191 11.26 3.28 -6.73
CA TYR A 191 11.87 1.96 -6.46
C TYR A 191 13.38 2.09 -6.45
N ALA A 192 14.03 1.50 -5.44
CA ALA A 192 15.48 1.51 -5.27
C ALA A 192 16.08 2.90 -5.56
N PRO A 193 15.76 3.93 -4.75
CA PRO A 193 15.97 5.32 -5.10
C PRO A 193 17.41 5.62 -5.51
N ARG A 194 17.57 6.45 -6.55
CA ARG A 194 18.90 6.96 -6.93
C ARG A 194 19.50 7.83 -5.83
N ASP A 195 20.82 7.94 -5.81
CA ASP A 195 21.52 8.85 -4.90
C ASP A 195 21.03 10.31 -5.01
N THR A 196 20.64 10.74 -6.21
CA THR A 196 20.04 12.07 -6.45
C THR A 196 18.70 12.24 -5.72
N VAL A 197 17.87 11.19 -5.70
CA VAL A 197 16.58 11.19 -4.99
C VAL A 197 16.80 11.12 -3.48
N LEU A 198 17.70 10.25 -2.99
CA LEU A 198 18.03 10.18 -1.56
C LEU A 198 18.55 11.53 -1.03
N THR A 199 19.41 12.19 -1.81
CA THR A 199 19.90 13.54 -1.50
C THR A 199 18.76 14.55 -1.46
N TRP A 200 17.83 14.48 -2.42
CA TRP A 200 16.64 15.32 -2.43
C TRP A 200 15.75 15.11 -1.20
N VAL A 201 15.43 13.85 -0.84
CA VAL A 201 14.62 13.53 0.36
C VAL A 201 15.27 14.11 1.61
N LYS A 202 16.59 13.91 1.78
CA LYS A 202 17.35 14.43 2.91
C LYS A 202 17.28 15.97 2.96
N ASN A 203 17.50 16.63 1.83
CA ASN A 203 17.49 18.09 1.76
C ASN A 203 16.10 18.67 2.03
N VAL A 204 15.04 18.07 1.47
CA VAL A 204 13.66 18.46 1.72
C VAL A 204 13.33 18.30 3.20
N ALA A 205 13.57 17.13 3.80
CA ALA A 205 13.28 16.89 5.22
C ALA A 205 14.04 17.85 6.15
N ALA A 206 15.21 18.33 5.75
CA ALA A 206 16.03 19.28 6.50
C ALA A 206 15.65 20.77 6.30
N LEU A 207 14.71 21.10 5.41
CA LEU A 207 14.30 22.49 5.21
C LEU A 207 13.74 23.09 6.51
N PRO A 208 14.06 24.36 6.84
CA PRO A 208 13.61 24.99 8.09
C PRO A 208 12.09 24.92 8.32
N GLN A 209 11.30 25.03 7.25
CA GLN A 209 9.84 24.95 7.30
C GLN A 209 9.28 23.57 7.69
N TYR A 210 10.08 22.51 7.57
CA TYR A 210 9.69 21.13 7.91
C TYR A 210 10.39 20.60 9.16
N LYS A 211 11.17 21.45 9.87
CA LYS A 211 11.96 21.06 11.05
C LYS A 211 11.14 20.39 12.15
N ASN A 212 9.87 20.78 12.30
CA ASN A 212 8.97 20.27 13.34
C ASN A 212 7.91 19.29 12.80
N HIS A 213 7.96 18.96 11.51
CA HIS A 213 7.04 18.00 10.90
C HIS A 213 7.43 16.59 11.28
N LYS A 214 6.43 15.72 11.40
CA LYS A 214 6.65 14.27 11.41
C LYS A 214 6.73 13.80 9.97
N VAL A 215 7.90 13.33 9.55
CA VAL A 215 8.12 12.88 8.17
C VAL A 215 7.87 11.37 8.07
N ILE A 216 7.02 10.99 7.11
CA ILE A 216 6.72 9.61 6.75
C ILE A 216 7.24 9.37 5.34
N LEU A 217 8.24 8.50 5.21
CA LEU A 217 8.83 8.13 3.93
C LEU A 217 8.19 6.83 3.40
N ALA A 218 7.70 6.85 2.17
CA ALA A 218 7.27 5.66 1.45
C ALA A 218 8.26 5.36 0.32
N THR A 219 8.73 4.12 0.24
CA THR A 219 9.60 3.62 -0.83
C THR A 219 9.29 2.14 -1.02
N HIS A 220 9.50 1.61 -2.22
CA HIS A 220 9.05 0.27 -2.52
C HIS A 220 9.87 -0.82 -1.83
N GLU A 221 11.18 -0.90 -2.09
CA GLU A 221 12.08 -1.85 -1.46
C GLU A 221 12.75 -1.24 -0.22
N PHE A 222 12.57 -1.86 0.95
CA PHE A 222 13.28 -1.44 2.16
C PHE A 222 13.48 -2.56 3.21
N LEU A 223 12.41 -3.22 3.64
CA LEU A 223 12.44 -4.27 4.67
C LEU A 223 11.96 -5.62 4.07
N ASN A 224 12.28 -6.73 4.73
CA ASN A 224 11.73 -8.05 4.42
C ASN A 224 10.86 -8.59 5.58
N ALA A 225 10.15 -9.71 5.33
CA ALA A 225 9.28 -10.36 6.31
C ALA A 225 10.02 -10.95 7.54
N LYS A 226 11.35 -10.86 7.58
CA LYS A 226 12.19 -11.22 8.74
C LYS A 226 12.67 -10.00 9.53
N ASP A 227 12.07 -8.83 9.32
CA ASP A 227 12.41 -7.56 9.99
C ASP A 227 13.84 -7.07 9.71
N GLN A 228 14.41 -7.48 8.58
CA GLN A 228 15.73 -7.09 8.12
C GLN A 228 15.61 -6.15 6.94
N ARG A 229 16.47 -5.13 6.90
CA ARG A 229 16.59 -4.28 5.71
C ARG A 229 17.16 -5.08 4.55
N THR A 230 16.74 -4.78 3.33
CA THR A 230 17.35 -5.41 2.15
C THR A 230 18.78 -4.91 1.97
N THR A 231 19.68 -5.79 1.53
CA THR A 231 21.12 -5.52 1.33
C THR A 231 21.61 -5.94 -0.06
N GLY A 232 20.76 -6.59 -0.86
CA GLY A 232 21.09 -6.99 -2.22
C GLY A 232 21.29 -5.78 -3.13
N LYS A 233 22.00 -5.98 -4.25
CA LYS A 233 22.05 -4.96 -5.30
C LYS A 233 20.68 -4.91 -5.99
N PRO A 234 19.98 -3.76 -6.00
CA PRO A 234 18.74 -3.62 -6.74
C PRO A 234 18.96 -3.90 -8.23
N GLN A 235 18.05 -4.67 -8.81
CA GLN A 235 18.17 -5.16 -10.18
C GLN A 235 16.77 -5.44 -10.74
N TRP A 236 16.61 -5.27 -12.04
CA TRP A 236 15.33 -5.55 -12.70
C TRP A 236 15.48 -6.26 -14.04
N ILE A 237 14.37 -6.78 -14.57
CA ILE A 237 14.35 -7.60 -15.78
C ILE A 237 14.33 -6.71 -17.02
N TRP A 238 15.23 -6.99 -17.96
CA TRP A 238 15.19 -6.48 -19.34
C TRP A 238 14.37 -7.43 -20.22
N TRP A 239 13.51 -6.90 -21.08
CA TRP A 239 12.82 -7.68 -22.11
C TRP A 239 13.58 -7.61 -23.42
N GLU A 240 13.90 -8.77 -24.00
CA GLU A 240 14.61 -8.83 -25.28
C GLU A 240 13.67 -8.45 -26.45
N PRO A 241 14.19 -7.84 -27.53
CA PRO A 241 13.37 -7.38 -28.66
C PRO A 241 12.93 -8.53 -29.59
N TYR A 242 13.14 -9.79 -29.19
CA TYR A 242 12.85 -10.97 -29.98
C TYR A 242 11.58 -11.65 -29.48
N ASN A 243 10.72 -12.02 -30.41
CA ASN A 243 9.60 -12.91 -30.19
C ASN A 243 9.92 -14.27 -30.84
N VAL A 244 9.92 -15.33 -30.04
CA VAL A 244 10.15 -16.72 -30.48
C VAL A 244 8.95 -17.52 -30.03
N ASP A 245 8.30 -18.22 -30.96
CA ASP A 245 7.10 -19.02 -30.71
C ASP A 245 5.98 -18.27 -29.98
N ASN A 246 5.72 -17.02 -30.41
CA ASN A 246 4.75 -16.08 -29.83
C ASN A 246 5.05 -15.62 -28.39
N MET A 247 6.30 -15.79 -27.93
CA MET A 247 6.76 -15.40 -26.60
C MET A 247 7.94 -14.42 -26.68
N ILE A 248 7.87 -13.29 -25.99
CA ILE A 248 8.96 -12.32 -25.86
C ILE A 248 10.04 -12.86 -24.92
N GLN A 249 11.30 -12.78 -25.31
CA GLN A 249 12.33 -13.42 -24.50
C GLN A 249 12.65 -12.61 -23.23
N LYS A 250 12.67 -13.29 -22.08
CA LYS A 250 13.13 -12.71 -20.81
C LYS A 250 14.65 -12.55 -20.86
N GLY A 251 15.12 -11.32 -20.78
CA GLY A 251 16.53 -11.02 -20.58
C GLY A 251 16.98 -11.28 -19.14
N PRO A 252 18.29 -11.12 -18.87
CA PRO A 252 18.81 -11.22 -17.52
C PRO A 252 18.28 -10.09 -16.63
N ARG A 253 18.38 -10.29 -15.30
CA ARG A 253 18.24 -9.19 -14.35
C ARG A 253 19.49 -8.33 -14.39
N ILE A 254 19.32 -7.03 -14.66
CA ILE A 254 20.38 -6.04 -14.77
C ILE A 254 20.42 -5.21 -13.49
N PRO A 255 21.59 -5.06 -12.83
CA PRO A 255 21.76 -4.14 -11.72
C PRO A 255 21.42 -2.70 -12.12
N LEU A 256 20.67 -2.00 -11.28
CA LEU A 256 20.26 -0.63 -11.57
C LEU A 256 21.40 0.35 -11.21
N PRO A 257 21.74 1.30 -12.09
CA PRO A 257 22.79 2.28 -11.82
C PRO A 257 22.37 3.24 -10.70
N ASN A 258 23.29 3.51 -9.77
CA ASN A 258 23.10 4.44 -8.65
C ASN A 258 21.90 4.11 -7.72
N ALA A 259 21.34 2.91 -7.81
CA ALA A 259 20.19 2.48 -7.03
C ALA A 259 20.58 2.05 -5.62
N ASN A 260 19.69 2.29 -4.66
CA ASN A 260 19.93 2.02 -3.25
C ASN A 260 18.95 0.99 -2.69
N ASN A 261 19.46 0.00 -1.96
CA ASN A 261 18.65 -0.95 -1.20
C ASN A 261 18.23 -0.38 0.16
N GLY A 262 17.41 -1.13 0.92
CA GLY A 262 16.90 -0.70 2.22
C GLY A 262 17.97 -0.27 3.23
N GLN A 263 19.09 -0.99 3.29
CA GLN A 263 20.19 -0.63 4.20
C GLN A 263 20.84 0.70 3.79
N GLN A 264 21.06 0.92 2.49
CA GLN A 264 21.63 2.17 1.99
C GLN A 264 20.66 3.35 2.13
N ILE A 265 19.36 3.16 1.92
CA ILE A 265 18.33 4.17 2.17
C ILE A 265 18.37 4.59 3.65
N TRP A 266 18.49 3.60 4.56
CA TRP A 266 18.63 3.87 5.99
C TRP A 266 19.86 4.73 6.30
N GLU A 267 21.05 4.28 5.89
CA GLU A 267 22.32 4.94 6.21
C GLU A 267 22.44 6.35 5.60
N LYS A 268 22.01 6.50 4.33
CA LYS A 268 22.20 7.76 3.59
C LYS A 268 21.15 8.81 3.94
N THR A 269 19.94 8.41 4.32
CA THR A 269 18.76 9.31 4.39
C THR A 269 18.02 9.25 5.71
N VAL A 270 17.61 8.06 6.16
CA VAL A 270 16.71 7.93 7.32
C VAL A 270 17.46 8.13 8.64
N GLN A 271 18.56 7.41 8.85
CA GLN A 271 19.38 7.50 10.06
C GLN A 271 19.93 8.93 10.29
N PRO A 272 20.39 9.69 9.28
CA PRO A 272 20.88 11.04 9.51
C PRO A 272 19.78 12.08 9.75
N SER A 273 18.52 11.79 9.41
CA SER A 273 17.40 12.71 9.60
C SER A 273 16.97 12.78 11.06
N SER A 274 16.56 13.97 11.52
CA SER A 274 16.03 14.21 12.86
C SER A 274 14.50 14.19 12.95
N ASN A 275 13.80 14.11 11.82
CA ASN A 275 12.35 14.23 11.73
C ASN A 275 11.67 13.15 10.86
N ILE A 276 12.42 12.26 10.20
CA ILE A 276 11.87 11.01 9.66
C ILE A 276 11.62 10.06 10.82
N GLU A 277 10.35 9.75 11.07
CA GLU A 277 9.91 8.89 12.17
C GLU A 277 9.28 7.58 11.68
N MET A 278 8.92 7.50 10.40
CA MET A 278 8.33 6.29 9.82
C MET A 278 8.80 6.05 8.38
N VAL A 279 9.02 4.77 8.05
CA VAL A 279 9.26 4.27 6.69
C VAL A 279 8.22 3.20 6.35
N LEU A 280 7.54 3.34 5.22
CA LEU A 280 6.53 2.42 4.69
C LEU A 280 7.04 1.78 3.40
N CYS A 281 6.93 0.45 3.26
CA CYS A 281 7.43 -0.28 2.10
C CYS A 281 6.61 -1.52 1.73
N GLY A 282 6.83 -1.99 0.49
CA GLY A 282 6.25 -3.19 -0.11
C GLY A 282 7.37 -4.11 -0.63
N HIS A 283 7.29 -4.57 -1.88
CA HIS A 283 8.30 -5.36 -2.61
C HIS A 283 8.49 -6.82 -2.16
N ILE A 284 8.67 -7.03 -0.85
CA ILE A 284 8.89 -8.35 -0.27
C ILE A 284 7.60 -8.84 0.37
N SER A 285 6.97 -9.85 -0.24
CA SER A 285 5.69 -10.34 0.24
C SER A 285 5.70 -10.77 1.71
N GLY A 286 4.68 -10.30 2.44
CA GLY A 286 4.46 -10.53 3.85
C GLY A 286 4.42 -9.24 4.68
N GLU A 287 4.56 -9.41 5.99
CA GLU A 287 4.51 -8.33 6.97
C GLU A 287 5.82 -8.25 7.76
N GLY A 288 6.38 -7.05 7.86
CA GLY A 288 7.61 -6.79 8.60
C GLY A 288 7.49 -5.53 9.46
N TYR A 289 8.13 -5.55 10.62
CA TYR A 289 8.21 -4.40 11.49
C TYR A 289 9.58 -4.33 12.17
N ARG A 290 10.22 -3.17 12.03
CA ARG A 290 11.51 -2.89 12.65
C ARG A 290 11.51 -1.51 13.29
N LYS A 291 12.18 -1.39 14.44
CA LYS A 291 12.38 -0.12 15.15
C LYS A 291 13.86 0.06 15.45
N ASP A 292 14.42 1.19 15.03
CA ASP A 292 15.81 1.57 15.33
C ASP A 292 15.88 3.05 15.69
N LYS A 293 16.96 3.47 16.35
CA LYS A 293 17.22 4.89 16.60
C LYS A 293 17.95 5.54 15.42
N ASN A 294 17.52 6.74 15.05
CA ASN A 294 18.28 7.62 14.16
C ASN A 294 19.46 8.28 14.91
N ALA A 295 20.27 9.06 14.20
CA ALA A 295 21.42 9.76 14.74
C ALA A 295 21.06 10.83 15.79
N ALA A 296 19.81 11.31 15.79
CA ALA A 296 19.27 12.21 16.81
C ALA A 296 18.72 11.47 18.06
N GLY A 297 18.84 10.13 18.10
CA GLY A 297 18.37 9.30 19.21
C GLY A 297 16.87 9.00 19.20
N LYS A 298 16.13 9.43 18.17
CA LYS A 298 14.70 9.16 18.00
C LYS A 298 14.44 7.81 17.35
N ASN A 299 13.37 7.14 17.77
CA ASN A 299 12.84 5.93 17.17
C ASN A 299 12.32 6.20 15.75
N VAL A 300 12.68 5.32 14.83
CA VAL A 300 12.13 5.28 13.48
C VAL A 300 11.46 3.93 13.26
N HIS A 301 10.17 3.97 12.93
CA HIS A 301 9.32 2.82 12.72
C HIS A 301 9.31 2.42 11.23
N GLN A 302 9.80 1.23 10.92
CA GLN A 302 9.94 0.73 9.57
C GLN A 302 8.93 -0.41 9.37
N ILE A 303 7.98 -0.22 8.45
CA ILE A 303 6.81 -1.08 8.26
C ILE A 303 6.83 -1.61 6.83
N LEU A 304 6.87 -2.94 6.71
CA LEU A 304 6.62 -3.67 5.47
C LEU A 304 5.20 -4.19 5.48
N PHE A 305 4.49 -3.96 4.38
CA PHE A 305 3.22 -4.59 4.12
C PHE A 305 3.03 -4.81 2.63
N ASP A 306 3.20 -6.07 2.22
CA ASP A 306 3.00 -6.53 0.87
C ASP A 306 2.11 -7.78 0.92
N ALA A 307 0.90 -7.67 0.37
CA ALA A 307 -0.09 -8.73 0.36
C ALA A 307 -0.09 -9.57 -0.94
N GLN A 308 0.85 -9.35 -1.86
CA GLN A 308 0.78 -9.86 -3.23
C GLN A 308 0.74 -11.39 -3.34
N SER A 309 1.27 -12.12 -2.35
CA SER A 309 1.25 -13.59 -2.34
C SER A 309 0.03 -14.19 -1.64
N MET A 310 -0.79 -13.37 -0.99
CA MET A 310 -1.99 -13.82 -0.28
C MET A 310 -3.11 -14.16 -1.29
N GLY A 311 -4.12 -14.91 -0.86
CA GLY A 311 -5.26 -15.22 -1.73
C GLY A 311 -4.97 -16.09 -2.95
N GLY A 312 -3.96 -16.96 -2.88
CA GLY A 312 -3.62 -17.92 -3.95
C GLY A 312 -2.40 -17.56 -4.80
N GLY A 313 -1.62 -16.56 -4.37
CA GLY A 313 -0.34 -16.21 -5.00
C GLY A 313 -0.47 -15.50 -6.35
N HIS A 314 0.64 -15.45 -7.08
CA HIS A 314 0.82 -14.54 -8.23
C HIS A 314 -0.01 -14.89 -9.48
N ARG A 315 -0.40 -16.16 -9.65
CA ARG A 315 -0.98 -16.68 -10.92
C ARG A 315 -2.34 -17.31 -10.77
N GLU A 316 -2.55 -18.05 -9.69
CA GLU A 316 -3.75 -18.86 -9.46
C GLU A 316 -4.71 -18.20 -8.47
N GLY A 317 -4.30 -17.08 -7.87
CA GLY A 317 -5.03 -16.36 -6.85
C GLY A 317 -5.80 -15.13 -7.33
N ASN A 318 -6.33 -14.42 -6.34
CA ASN A 318 -7.09 -13.19 -6.47
C ASN A 318 -6.24 -11.91 -6.37
N GLY A 319 -4.92 -12.04 -6.18
CA GLY A 319 -3.98 -10.92 -6.17
C GLY A 319 -3.56 -10.42 -4.79
N GLY A 320 -4.18 -10.91 -3.71
CA GLY A 320 -3.75 -10.57 -2.34
C GLY A 320 -4.87 -10.38 -1.32
N ASP A 321 -6.05 -10.97 -1.56
CA ASP A 321 -7.23 -10.94 -0.69
C ASP A 321 -7.76 -9.54 -0.33
N GLY A 322 -7.33 -8.49 -1.04
CA GLY A 322 -7.77 -7.12 -0.79
C GLY A 322 -7.30 -6.54 0.53
N TRP A 323 -6.21 -7.03 1.14
CA TRP A 323 -5.76 -6.53 2.42
C TRP A 323 -5.28 -5.06 2.36
N LEU A 324 -5.66 -4.26 3.35
CA LEU A 324 -5.26 -2.88 3.57
C LEU A 324 -4.76 -2.71 5.01
N ARG A 325 -3.83 -1.78 5.23
CA ARG A 325 -3.47 -1.35 6.59
C ARG A 325 -4.14 -0.03 6.94
N ILE A 326 -4.81 -0.02 8.08
CA ILE A 326 -5.33 1.16 8.75
C ILE A 326 -4.29 1.57 9.78
N ILE A 327 -3.64 2.71 9.58
CA ILE A 327 -2.66 3.29 10.50
C ILE A 327 -3.34 4.47 11.19
N GLU A 328 -3.81 4.22 12.41
CA GLU A 328 -4.57 5.15 13.24
C GLU A 328 -3.63 5.93 14.16
N PHE A 329 -3.66 7.26 14.08
CA PHE A 329 -2.88 8.18 14.91
C PHE A 329 -3.76 8.78 16.00
N PHE A 330 -3.41 8.51 17.26
CA PHE A 330 -4.21 8.91 18.42
C PHE A 330 -4.13 10.43 18.68
N PRO A 331 -5.11 11.01 19.40
CA PRO A 331 -5.15 12.42 19.73
C PRO A 331 -4.05 12.88 20.70
N ASP A 332 -3.32 11.96 21.33
CA ASP A 332 -2.14 12.28 22.14
C ASP A 332 -0.93 12.77 21.30
N GLY A 333 -1.01 12.65 19.98
CA GLY A 333 0.01 13.07 19.03
C GLY A 333 1.26 12.18 19.03
N LYS A 334 1.19 11.00 19.65
CA LYS A 334 2.32 10.06 19.82
C LYS A 334 1.96 8.62 19.52
N THR A 335 0.82 8.14 19.99
CA THR A 335 0.44 6.74 19.85
C THR A 335 -0.10 6.47 18.44
N VAL A 336 0.38 5.38 17.82
CA VAL A 336 -0.07 4.89 16.52
C VAL A 336 -0.49 3.44 16.67
N LYS A 337 -1.69 3.12 16.20
CA LYS A 337 -2.25 1.76 16.13
C LYS A 337 -2.30 1.31 14.68
N VAL A 338 -1.76 0.14 14.39
CA VAL A 338 -1.84 -0.51 13.07
C VAL A 338 -2.84 -1.65 13.17
N LYS A 339 -3.78 -1.70 12.22
CA LYS A 339 -4.75 -2.79 12.04
C LYS A 339 -4.81 -3.19 10.56
N THR A 340 -4.88 -4.48 10.25
CA THR A 340 -5.01 -4.98 8.88
C THR A 340 -6.42 -5.48 8.60
N PHE A 341 -7.05 -4.97 7.54
CA PHE A 341 -8.44 -5.25 7.16
C PHE A 341 -8.57 -5.63 5.68
N SER A 342 -9.44 -6.58 5.35
CA SER A 342 -9.79 -6.93 3.96
C SER A 342 -11.24 -6.54 3.63
N PRO A 343 -11.45 -5.58 2.70
CA PRO A 343 -12.77 -5.29 2.16
C PRO A 343 -13.41 -6.47 1.43
N LEU A 344 -12.60 -7.33 0.79
CA LEU A 344 -13.07 -8.55 0.14
C LEU A 344 -13.78 -9.48 1.12
N PHE A 345 -13.18 -9.71 2.29
CA PHE A 345 -13.83 -10.52 3.31
C PHE A 345 -14.93 -9.76 4.04
N GLY A 346 -14.76 -8.45 4.24
CA GLY A 346 -15.71 -7.60 4.96
C GLY A 346 -17.07 -7.42 4.32
N ILE A 347 -17.16 -7.45 2.98
CA ILE A 347 -18.38 -7.15 2.23
C ILE A 347 -19.48 -8.21 2.40
N SER A 348 -19.12 -9.49 2.58
CA SER A 348 -20.07 -10.59 2.73
C SER A 348 -20.21 -11.02 4.19
N PRO A 349 -21.44 -11.17 4.73
CA PRO A 349 -21.66 -11.68 6.09
C PRO A 349 -20.94 -13.00 6.38
N THR A 350 -20.84 -13.88 5.39
CA THR A 350 -20.22 -15.21 5.54
C THR A 350 -18.71 -15.14 5.70
N SER A 351 -18.03 -14.25 4.97
CA SER A 351 -16.56 -14.08 5.06
C SER A 351 -16.13 -13.01 6.06
N ARG A 352 -17.04 -12.16 6.53
CA ARG A 352 -16.76 -11.03 7.43
C ARG A 352 -15.97 -11.41 8.69
N PRO A 353 -16.18 -12.57 9.33
CA PRO A 353 -15.35 -12.98 10.47
C PRO A 353 -13.84 -13.04 10.16
N ASN A 354 -13.48 -13.23 8.90
CA ASN A 354 -12.10 -13.29 8.41
C ASN A 354 -11.57 -11.93 7.91
N ALA A 355 -12.34 -10.85 8.05
CA ALA A 355 -11.96 -9.54 7.50
C ALA A 355 -10.85 -8.83 8.28
N TRP A 356 -10.47 -9.34 9.45
CA TRP A 356 -9.41 -8.78 10.30
C TRP A 356 -8.30 -9.80 10.50
N LYS A 357 -7.05 -9.38 10.29
CA LYS A 357 -5.89 -10.11 10.82
C LYS A 357 -5.57 -9.58 12.21
N LYS A 358 -5.61 -10.46 13.22
CA LYS A 358 -5.48 -10.10 14.65
C LYS A 358 -4.17 -10.58 15.28
N ASP A 359 -3.27 -11.16 14.50
CA ASP A 359 -1.97 -11.58 14.98
C ASP A 359 -1.04 -10.36 15.20
N ASN A 360 0.05 -10.56 15.94
CA ASN A 360 0.95 -9.48 16.35
C ASN A 360 1.68 -8.77 15.18
N ARG A 361 1.67 -9.33 13.96
CA ARG A 361 2.22 -8.66 12.76
C ARG A 361 1.22 -7.69 12.12
N ASN A 362 -0.07 -7.81 12.47
CA ASN A 362 -1.18 -7.16 11.81
C ASN A 362 -2.05 -6.30 12.74
N GLU A 363 -1.93 -6.49 14.05
CA GLU A 363 -2.53 -5.63 15.04
C GLU A 363 -1.52 -5.29 16.14
N TYR A 364 -1.03 -4.05 16.14
CA TYR A 364 -0.02 -3.60 17.12
C TYR A 364 -0.04 -2.08 17.28
N SER A 365 0.55 -1.59 18.37
CA SER A 365 0.73 -0.16 18.64
C SER A 365 2.19 0.21 18.84
N PHE A 366 2.54 1.44 18.52
CA PHE A 366 3.85 2.02 18.82
C PHE A 366 3.72 3.52 19.12
N THR A 367 4.82 4.13 19.57
CA THR A 367 4.86 5.52 20.02
C THR A 367 5.90 6.29 19.22
N LEU A 368 5.45 7.34 18.56
CA LEU A 368 6.28 8.36 17.92
C LEU A 368 6.88 9.30 18.98
N ASP A 369 8.08 9.80 18.72
CA ASP A 369 8.81 10.67 19.67
C ASP A 369 8.32 12.14 19.69
#